data_AF-A0A383E907-F1
#
_entry.id   AF-A0A383E907-F1
#
_cell.length_a   1.000
_cell.length_b   1.000
_cell.length_c   1.000
_cell.angle_alpha   90.00
_cell.angle_beta   90.00
_cell.angle_gamma   90.00
#
_symmetry.space_group_name_H-M   'P 1'
#
loop_
_entity.id
_entity.type
_entity.pdbx_description
1 polymer ?
#
loop_
_entity_poly.entity_id
_entity_poly.type
_entity_poly.pdbx_seq_one_letter_code
_entity_poly.pdbx_strand_id
1 'polypeptide(L)'
;YEKLGDKMENANRAALFNATLSKSKSKLKAAFEARDLMDFTLHGASKWVRTLTSIIPFSNAMLQGKYKLARSTKEHSEAVATLAGMTILVSLFEYFMWGDDEDWDSRPDWDKDSYFQVKIPGTDTRFKIPKPHEFAMVGNLAWRGIDMARKNDPVHGELLASAVRTAVFREFDTTPLPHFIKPFVEIGMNENLYFNKPIESKGMQHLSPENRKSLYTSDTAGLISGVLQNIP
;
A
#
# COMPACT_ATOMS: atom_id res chain seq x y z
N TYR A 1 25.65 -9.35 18.84
CA TYR A 1 24.46 -9.27 17.97
C TYR A 1 24.55 -8.10 16.99
N GLU A 2 24.89 -6.87 17.41
CA GLU A 2 25.07 -5.71 16.52
C GLU A 2 26.00 -5.96 15.31
N LYS A 3 27.22 -6.48 15.51
CA LYS A 3 28.15 -6.76 14.40
C LYS A 3 27.65 -7.79 13.37
N LEU A 4 26.74 -8.68 13.75
CA LEU A 4 26.15 -9.65 12.82
C LEU A 4 24.99 -9.01 12.05
N GLY A 5 24.17 -8.19 12.71
CA GLY A 5 23.15 -7.35 12.09
C GLY A 5 23.75 -6.40 11.07
N ASP A 6 24.76 -5.61 11.45
CA ASP A 6 25.47 -4.67 10.57
C ASP A 6 26.07 -5.35 9.33
N LYS A 7 26.60 -6.57 9.49
CA LYS A 7 27.17 -7.34 8.37
C LYS A 7 26.09 -7.84 7.42
N MET A 8 24.94 -8.28 7.94
CA MET A 8 23.82 -8.74 7.12
C MET A 8 23.14 -7.57 6.41
N GLU A 9 22.97 -6.44 7.09
CA GLU A 9 22.34 -5.23 6.54
C GLU A 9 23.21 -4.57 5.45
N ASN A 10 24.54 -4.63 5.60
CA ASN A 10 25.47 -4.11 4.60
C ASN A 10 25.89 -5.13 3.54
N ALA A 11 25.56 -6.41 3.67
CA ALA A 11 25.94 -7.44 2.70
C ALA A 11 25.47 -7.10 1.28
N ASN A 12 24.22 -6.67 1.15
CA ASN A 12 23.65 -6.26 -0.15
C ASN A 12 24.32 -4.99 -0.69
N ARG A 13 24.67 -4.02 0.17
CA ARG A 13 25.38 -2.80 -0.23
C ARG A 13 26.81 -3.10 -0.68
N ALA A 14 27.50 -3.99 0.02
CA ALA A 14 28.86 -4.42 -0.31
C ALA A 14 28.91 -5.24 -1.61
N ALA A 15 27.94 -6.15 -1.80
CA ALA A 15 27.79 -6.90 -3.04
C ALA A 15 27.55 -5.96 -4.24
N LEU A 16 26.67 -4.96 -4.08
CA LEU A 16 26.40 -3.97 -5.11
C LEU A 16 27.64 -3.10 -5.40
N PHE A 17 28.34 -2.63 -4.36
CA PHE A 17 29.58 -1.87 -4.52
C PHE A 17 30.61 -2.63 -5.36
N ASN A 18 30.84 -3.90 -5.05
CA ASN A 18 31.79 -4.74 -5.78
C ASN A 18 31.33 -5.01 -7.23
N ALA A 19 30.03 -5.22 -7.45
CA ALA A 19 29.46 -5.40 -8.78
C ALA A 19 29.57 -4.11 -9.64
N THR A 20 29.32 -2.93 -9.07
CA THR A 20 29.43 -1.65 -9.79
C THR A 20 30.89 -1.25 -10.00
N LEU A 21 31.78 -1.56 -9.05
CA LEU A 21 33.21 -1.30 -9.19
C LEU A 21 33.82 -2.16 -10.30
N SER A 22 33.43 -3.44 -10.39
CA SER A 22 33.90 -4.33 -11.46
C SER A 22 33.41 -3.90 -12.85
N LYS A 23 32.18 -3.36 -12.96
CA LYS A 23 31.61 -2.85 -14.22
C LYS A 23 32.11 -1.47 -14.62
N SER A 24 32.13 -0.50 -13.70
CA SER A 24 32.41 0.92 -14.03
C SER A 24 33.86 1.35 -13.78
N LYS A 25 34.63 0.56 -13.02
CA LYS A 25 35.97 0.87 -12.50
C LYS A 25 36.07 2.17 -11.68
N SER A 26 34.96 2.85 -11.40
CA SER A 26 34.90 4.08 -10.62
C SER A 26 34.42 3.79 -9.20
N LYS A 27 35.31 4.02 -8.22
CA LYS A 27 34.98 3.90 -6.79
C LYS A 27 33.88 4.88 -6.36
N LEU A 28 33.85 6.08 -6.96
CA LEU A 28 32.82 7.08 -6.64
C LEU A 28 31.44 6.62 -7.08
N LYS A 29 31.32 6.07 -8.31
CA LYS A 29 30.05 5.55 -8.82
C LYS A 29 29.58 4.34 -8.02
N ALA A 30 30.49 3.42 -7.70
CA ALA A 30 30.21 2.27 -6.85
C ALA A 30 29.74 2.67 -5.44
N ALA A 31 30.39 3.67 -4.82
CA ALA A 31 30.00 4.18 -3.52
C ALA A 31 28.62 4.86 -3.56
N PHE A 32 28.35 5.61 -4.63
CA PHE A 32 27.07 6.28 -4.83
C PHE A 32 25.92 5.26 -4.97
N GLU A 33 26.05 4.27 -5.85
CA GLU A 33 25.02 3.24 -6.07
C GLU A 33 24.81 2.36 -4.83
N ALA A 34 25.88 2.00 -4.11
CA ALA A 34 25.78 1.22 -2.88
C ALA A 34 25.09 1.99 -1.74
N ARG A 35 25.21 3.33 -1.69
CA ARG A 35 24.53 4.19 -0.73
C ARG A 35 23.08 4.46 -1.13
N ASP A 36 22.81 4.60 -2.42
CA ASP A 36 21.48 4.82 -3.00
C ASP A 36 20.54 3.61 -2.81
N LEU A 37 21.02 2.50 -2.22
CA LEU A 37 20.16 1.36 -1.89
C LEU A 37 18.97 1.78 -1.00
N MET A 38 19.11 2.82 -0.17
CA MET A 38 18.04 3.57 0.53
C MET A 38 18.69 4.77 1.28
N ASP A 39 18.87 5.92 0.61
CA ASP A 39 19.35 7.14 1.27
C ASP A 39 18.18 7.99 1.78
N PHE A 40 17.73 7.68 3.00
CA PHE A 40 16.62 8.40 3.65
C PHE A 40 16.92 9.85 4.01
N THR A 41 18.18 10.30 3.88
CA THR A 41 18.57 11.67 4.22
C THR A 41 18.24 12.68 3.10
N LEU A 42 17.87 12.20 1.92
CA LEU A 42 17.47 13.05 0.80
C LEU A 42 16.13 13.73 1.09
N HIS A 43 16.14 15.05 1.21
CA HIS A 43 14.93 15.85 1.31
C HIS A 43 14.91 16.84 0.14
N GLY A 44 13.84 16.82 -0.66
CA GLY A 44 13.69 17.75 -1.78
C GLY A 44 13.71 19.22 -1.33
N ALA A 45 14.11 20.13 -2.23
CA ALA A 45 14.18 21.57 -1.93
C ALA A 45 12.80 22.22 -1.69
N SER A 46 11.71 21.58 -2.12
CA SER A 46 10.35 22.11 -1.98
C SER A 46 9.94 22.26 -0.52
N LYS A 47 9.43 23.44 -0.15
CA LYS A 47 8.95 23.75 1.20
C LYS A 47 7.75 22.86 1.58
N TRP A 48 6.83 22.63 0.65
CA TRP A 48 5.64 21.81 0.88
C TRP A 48 5.96 20.33 1.09
N VAL A 49 6.93 19.80 0.32
CA VAL A 49 7.39 18.41 0.49
C VAL A 49 8.01 18.23 1.88
N ARG A 50 8.87 19.15 2.32
CA ARG A 50 9.48 19.09 3.65
C ARG A 50 8.45 19.16 4.78
N THR A 51 7.45 20.02 4.64
CA THR A 51 6.34 20.11 5.61
C THR A 51 5.56 18.79 5.66
N LEU A 52 5.16 18.23 4.51
CA LEU A 52 4.45 16.95 4.45
C LEU A 52 5.29 15.82 5.05
N THR A 53 6.58 15.73 4.71
CA THR A 53 7.47 14.71 5.25
C THR A 53 7.73 14.81 6.75
N SER A 54 7.59 16.01 7.32
CA SER A 54 7.73 16.22 8.76
C SER A 54 6.47 15.84 9.55
N ILE A 55 5.30 15.87 8.91
CA ILE A 55 4.00 15.67 9.58
C ILE A 55 3.44 14.28 9.33
N ILE A 56 3.74 13.68 8.17
CA ILE A 56 3.28 12.35 7.78
C ILE A 56 4.45 11.38 7.92
N PRO A 57 4.43 10.48 8.92
CA PRO A 57 5.42 9.41 9.07
C PRO A 57 5.60 8.62 7.77
N PHE A 58 6.83 8.17 7.49
CA PHE A 58 7.22 7.34 6.34
C PHE A 58 7.02 7.94 4.94
N SER A 59 6.31 9.06 4.79
CA SER A 59 6.10 9.73 3.50
C SER A 59 7.40 10.10 2.78
N ASN A 60 8.49 10.43 3.50
CA ASN A 60 9.80 10.67 2.89
C ASN A 60 10.37 9.41 2.22
N ALA A 61 10.35 8.28 2.92
CA ALA A 61 10.80 6.99 2.40
C ALA A 61 9.98 6.58 1.17
N MET A 62 8.68 6.83 1.23
CA MET A 62 7.73 6.56 0.15
C MET A 62 8.03 7.38 -1.11
N LEU A 63 8.24 8.69 -0.95
CA LEU A 63 8.59 9.60 -2.05
C LEU A 63 9.95 9.25 -2.66
N GLN A 64 10.92 8.86 -1.83
CA GLN A 64 12.22 8.41 -2.29
C GLN A 64 12.14 7.08 -3.06
N GLY A 65 11.32 6.13 -2.60
CA GLY A 65 11.06 4.88 -3.33
C GLY A 65 10.54 5.14 -4.74
N LYS A 66 9.55 6.04 -4.88
CA LYS A 66 9.01 6.46 -6.18
C LYS A 66 10.03 7.24 -7.02
N TYR A 67 10.83 8.10 -6.40
CA TYR A 67 11.89 8.82 -7.10
C TYR A 67 12.96 7.88 -7.66
N LYS A 68 13.35 6.87 -6.88
CA LYS A 68 14.26 5.81 -7.32
C LYS A 68 13.66 5.00 -8.46
N LEU A 69 12.39 4.58 -8.34
CA LEU A 69 11.67 3.92 -9.43
C LEU A 69 11.71 4.76 -10.71
N ALA A 70 11.37 6.05 -10.63
CA ALA A 70 11.37 6.95 -11.78
C ALA A 70 12.76 7.10 -12.44
N ARG A 71 13.84 7.11 -11.64
CA ARG A 71 15.22 7.09 -12.15
C ARG A 71 15.56 5.75 -12.80
N SER A 72 15.22 4.64 -12.14
CA SER A 72 15.41 3.28 -12.67
C SER A 72 14.62 3.03 -13.95
N THR A 73 13.45 3.64 -14.15
CA THR A 73 12.73 3.57 -15.43
C THR A 73 13.52 4.19 -16.57
N LYS A 74 14.33 5.22 -16.32
CA LYS A 74 15.18 5.84 -17.35
C LYS A 74 16.45 5.04 -17.62
N GLU A 75 17.05 4.45 -16.58
CA GLU A 75 18.33 3.74 -16.67
C GLU A 75 18.17 2.25 -17.03
N HIS A 76 17.04 1.65 -16.66
CA HIS A 76 16.72 0.23 -16.76
C HIS A 76 15.27 0.01 -17.21
N SER A 77 14.84 0.74 -18.25
CA SER A 77 13.46 0.72 -18.78
C SER A 77 12.94 -0.68 -19.09
N GLU A 78 13.78 -1.55 -19.65
CA GLU A 78 13.40 -2.93 -19.99
C GLU A 78 13.02 -3.73 -18.74
N ALA A 79 13.86 -3.75 -17.71
CA ALA A 79 13.60 -4.49 -16.47
C ALA A 79 12.33 -3.98 -15.76
N VAL A 80 12.14 -2.65 -15.74
CA VAL A 80 10.94 -2.02 -15.18
C VAL A 80 9.70 -2.41 -15.98
N ALA A 81 9.77 -2.37 -17.31
CA ALA A 81 8.67 -2.75 -18.19
C ALA A 81 8.34 -4.24 -18.08
N THR A 82 9.35 -5.11 -17.96
CA THR A 82 9.17 -6.54 -17.73
C THR A 82 8.44 -6.77 -16.41
N LEU A 83 8.85 -6.13 -15.32
CA LEU A 83 8.21 -6.32 -14.01
C LEU A 83 6.78 -5.78 -13.99
N ALA A 84 6.53 -4.62 -14.60
CA ALA A 84 5.19 -4.07 -14.78
C ALA A 84 4.31 -5.00 -15.63
N GLY A 85 4.83 -5.48 -16.77
CA GLY A 85 4.13 -6.40 -17.67
C GLY A 85 3.82 -7.73 -17.01
N MET A 86 4.78 -8.33 -16.30
CA MET A 86 4.55 -9.56 -15.52
C MET A 86 3.51 -9.35 -14.43
N THR A 87 3.53 -8.21 -13.74
CA THR A 87 2.52 -7.87 -12.72
C THR A 87 1.12 -7.78 -13.32
N ILE A 88 0.98 -7.17 -14.50
CA ILE A 88 -0.28 -7.12 -15.26
C ILE A 88 -0.71 -8.53 -15.65
N LEU A 89 0.17 -9.32 -16.27
CA LEU A 89 -0.15 -10.67 -16.73
C LEU A 89 -0.59 -11.58 -15.59
N VAL A 90 0.12 -11.57 -14.45
CA VAL A 90 -0.24 -12.35 -13.28
C VAL A 90 -1.57 -11.87 -12.68
N SER A 91 -1.82 -10.56 -12.63
CA SER A 91 -3.09 -10.00 -12.14
C SER A 91 -4.27 -10.44 -13.02
N LEU A 92 -4.09 -10.40 -14.34
CA LEU A 92 -5.11 -10.83 -15.29
C LEU A 92 -5.32 -12.34 -15.22
N PHE A 93 -4.25 -13.12 -15.10
CA PHE A 93 -4.34 -14.56 -14.92
C PHE A 93 -5.14 -14.92 -13.66
N GLU A 94 -4.81 -14.28 -12.53
CA GLU A 94 -5.55 -14.44 -11.27
C GLU A 94 -7.04 -14.13 -11.45
N TYR A 95 -7.36 -13.00 -12.09
CA TYR A 95 -8.73 -12.59 -12.38
C TYR A 95 -9.46 -13.57 -13.32
N PHE A 96 -8.83 -14.07 -14.38
CA PHE A 96 -9.50 -15.01 -15.28
C PHE A 96 -9.68 -16.40 -14.67
N MET A 97 -8.82 -16.80 -13.75
CA MET A 97 -8.92 -18.10 -13.08
C MET A 97 -9.94 -18.11 -11.94
N TRP A 98 -10.08 -17.01 -11.21
CA TRP A 98 -10.87 -16.96 -9.98
C TRP A 98 -11.82 -15.78 -9.87
N GLY A 99 -11.83 -14.84 -10.81
CA GLY A 99 -12.60 -13.60 -10.73
C GLY A 99 -14.12 -13.82 -10.72
N ASP A 100 -14.59 -14.96 -11.20
CA ASP A 100 -16.00 -15.36 -11.21
C ASP A 100 -16.38 -16.23 -9.97
N ASP A 101 -15.44 -16.51 -9.06
CA ASP A 101 -15.70 -17.30 -7.83
C ASP A 101 -16.30 -16.41 -6.71
N GLU A 102 -17.30 -16.92 -5.97
CA GLU A 102 -17.89 -16.20 -4.82
C GLU A 102 -16.84 -15.82 -3.76
N ASP A 103 -15.88 -16.71 -3.51
CA ASP A 103 -14.77 -16.42 -2.62
C ASP A 103 -13.94 -15.22 -3.08
N TRP A 104 -13.73 -15.06 -4.38
CA TRP A 104 -12.99 -13.91 -4.91
C TRP A 104 -13.74 -12.64 -4.59
N ASP A 105 -15.03 -12.60 -4.88
CA ASP A 105 -15.85 -11.43 -4.61
C ASP A 105 -15.92 -11.07 -3.13
N SER A 106 -15.96 -12.08 -2.25
CA SER A 106 -15.95 -11.88 -0.79
C SER A 106 -14.66 -11.22 -0.25
N ARG A 107 -13.56 -11.28 -1.01
CA ARG A 107 -12.29 -10.68 -0.59
C ARG A 107 -12.41 -9.16 -0.51
N PRO A 108 -11.92 -8.53 0.57
CA PRO A 108 -11.79 -7.09 0.62
C PRO A 108 -10.89 -6.56 -0.50
N ASP A 109 -11.19 -5.36 -1.01
CA ASP A 109 -10.39 -4.75 -2.09
C ASP A 109 -8.91 -4.57 -1.74
N TRP A 110 -8.60 -4.22 -0.48
CA TRP A 110 -7.19 -4.07 -0.06
C TRP A 110 -6.41 -5.39 -0.18
N ASP A 111 -7.09 -6.53 0.02
CA ASP A 111 -6.49 -7.85 -0.08
C ASP A 111 -6.32 -8.26 -1.55
N LYS A 112 -7.27 -7.92 -2.42
CA LYS A 112 -7.14 -8.04 -3.89
C LYS A 112 -6.01 -7.14 -4.43
N ASP A 113 -5.84 -5.97 -3.83
CA ASP A 113 -4.86 -4.98 -4.28
C ASP A 113 -3.43 -5.29 -3.85
N SER A 114 -3.26 -5.91 -2.67
CA SER A 114 -1.93 -6.12 -2.06
C SER A 114 -1.36 -7.50 -2.34
N TYR A 115 -2.20 -8.50 -2.64
CA TYR A 115 -1.77 -9.90 -2.76
C TYR A 115 -2.30 -10.57 -4.02
N PHE A 116 -1.42 -11.26 -4.73
CA PHE A 116 -1.83 -12.36 -5.59
C PHE A 116 -2.23 -13.54 -4.71
N GLN A 117 -3.31 -14.21 -5.06
CA GLN A 117 -3.69 -15.45 -4.41
C GLN A 117 -3.68 -16.59 -5.39
N VAL A 118 -3.08 -17.70 -4.98
CA VAL A 118 -3.15 -18.96 -5.71
C VAL A 118 -3.87 -19.98 -4.84
N LYS A 119 -4.94 -20.58 -5.39
CA LYS A 119 -5.58 -21.75 -4.79
C LYS A 119 -4.72 -22.98 -5.05
N ILE A 120 -4.42 -23.77 -4.01
CA ILE A 120 -3.73 -25.05 -4.18
C ILE A 120 -4.77 -26.09 -4.63
N PRO A 121 -4.63 -26.70 -5.83
CA PRO A 121 -5.59 -27.66 -6.34
C PRO A 121 -5.81 -28.82 -5.35
N GLY A 122 -7.08 -29.14 -5.07
CA GLY A 122 -7.45 -30.23 -4.14
C GLY A 122 -7.45 -29.84 -2.66
N THR A 123 -7.26 -28.56 -2.33
CA THR A 123 -7.40 -28.04 -0.96
C THR A 123 -8.16 -26.72 -0.95
N ASP A 124 -8.74 -26.35 0.20
CA ASP A 124 -9.31 -25.02 0.42
C ASP A 124 -8.25 -23.97 0.83
N THR A 125 -6.96 -24.33 0.75
CA THR A 125 -5.86 -23.48 1.20
C THR A 125 -5.42 -22.52 0.10
N ARG A 126 -5.29 -21.24 0.46
CA ARG A 126 -4.83 -20.17 -0.43
C ARG A 126 -3.46 -19.67 0.00
N PHE A 127 -2.55 -19.58 -0.96
CA PHE A 127 -1.25 -18.97 -0.73
C PHE A 127 -1.29 -17.50 -1.17
N LYS A 128 -0.93 -16.58 -0.27
CA LYS A 128 -0.86 -15.14 -0.55
C LYS A 128 0.57 -14.75 -0.90
N ILE A 129 0.75 -14.17 -2.08
CA ILE A 129 2.03 -13.64 -2.56
C ILE A 129 1.88 -12.11 -2.61
N PRO A 130 2.69 -11.34 -1.87
CA PRO A 130 2.62 -9.88 -1.92
C PRO A 130 2.94 -9.40 -3.33
N LYS A 131 2.10 -8.52 -3.88
CA LYS A 131 2.36 -7.88 -5.17
C LYS A 131 3.54 -6.92 -5.02
N PRO A 132 4.38 -6.74 -6.06
CA PRO A 132 5.40 -5.70 -6.05
C PRO A 132 4.73 -4.34 -5.85
N HIS A 133 5.02 -3.65 -4.76
CA HIS A 133 4.28 -2.47 -4.32
C HIS A 133 4.20 -1.42 -5.43
N GLU A 134 5.32 -1.08 -6.04
CA GLU A 134 5.47 -0.06 -7.09
C GLU A 134 4.70 -0.36 -8.38
N PHE A 135 4.30 -1.62 -8.60
CA PHE A 135 3.64 -2.09 -9.81
C PHE A 135 2.24 -2.65 -9.53
N ALA A 136 1.85 -2.83 -8.27
CA ALA A 136 0.55 -3.37 -7.91
C ALA A 136 -0.58 -2.55 -8.55
N MET A 137 -0.44 -1.22 -8.59
CA MET A 137 -1.43 -0.33 -9.22
C MET A 137 -1.67 -0.67 -10.70
N VAL A 138 -0.64 -0.94 -11.50
CA VAL A 138 -0.86 -1.23 -12.94
C VAL A 138 -1.57 -2.55 -13.15
N GLY A 139 -1.24 -3.57 -12.36
CA GLY A 139 -1.95 -4.85 -12.38
C GLY A 139 -3.40 -4.72 -11.91
N ASN A 140 -3.61 -3.93 -10.87
CA ASN A 140 -4.94 -3.69 -10.29
C ASN A 140 -5.87 -2.91 -11.22
N LEU A 141 -5.34 -1.92 -11.94
CA LEU A 141 -6.09 -1.19 -12.96
C LEU A 141 -6.43 -2.10 -14.15
N ALA A 142 -5.53 -3.00 -14.55
CA ALA A 142 -5.76 -3.90 -15.67
C ALA A 142 -6.94 -4.85 -15.41
N TRP A 143 -6.94 -5.60 -14.29
CA TRP A 143 -8.03 -6.55 -14.02
C TRP A 143 -9.37 -5.85 -13.77
N ARG A 144 -9.38 -4.71 -13.07
CA ARG A 144 -10.60 -3.90 -12.90
C ARG A 144 -11.12 -3.39 -14.25
N GLY A 145 -10.22 -2.97 -15.13
CA GLY A 145 -10.52 -2.59 -16.52
C GLY A 145 -11.32 -3.67 -17.25
N ILE A 146 -10.84 -4.91 -17.18
CA ILE A 146 -11.51 -6.07 -17.77
C ILE A 146 -12.83 -6.39 -17.05
N ASP A 147 -12.85 -6.36 -15.71
CA ASP A 147 -14.05 -6.67 -14.93
C ASP A 147 -15.22 -5.77 -15.28
N MET A 148 -14.97 -4.46 -15.39
CA MET A 148 -16.01 -3.50 -15.81
C MET A 148 -16.44 -3.72 -17.26
N ALA A 149 -15.50 -4.00 -18.17
CA ALA A 149 -15.83 -4.26 -19.57
C ALA A 149 -16.70 -5.51 -19.74
N ARG A 150 -16.52 -6.53 -18.90
CA ARG A 150 -17.33 -7.77 -18.90
C ARG A 150 -18.72 -7.55 -18.28
N LYS A 151 -18.81 -6.75 -17.21
CA LYS A 151 -20.05 -6.57 -16.44
C LYS A 151 -21.06 -5.59 -17.06
N ASN A 152 -20.65 -4.75 -18.02
CA ASN A 152 -21.51 -3.99 -18.94
C ASN A 152 -22.63 -3.16 -18.26
N ASP A 153 -22.33 -2.55 -17.10
CA ASP A 153 -23.33 -2.00 -16.19
C ASP A 153 -23.20 -0.46 -16.07
N PRO A 154 -24.25 0.36 -16.38
CA PRO A 154 -24.17 1.81 -16.59
C PRO A 154 -23.75 2.67 -15.39
N VAL A 155 -23.69 2.13 -14.17
CA VAL A 155 -23.32 2.87 -12.93
C VAL A 155 -21.79 2.98 -12.71
N HIS A 156 -20.97 2.40 -13.59
CA HIS A 156 -19.59 2.03 -13.25
C HIS A 156 -18.47 3.07 -13.49
N GLY A 157 -18.76 4.21 -14.12
CA GLY A 157 -17.75 5.27 -14.28
C GLY A 157 -17.28 5.86 -12.95
N GLU A 158 -18.21 6.05 -12.02
CA GLU A 158 -17.91 6.50 -10.64
C GLU A 158 -17.21 5.39 -9.84
N LEU A 159 -17.57 4.12 -10.05
CA LEU A 159 -16.89 2.98 -9.45
C LEU A 159 -15.43 2.88 -9.92
N LEU A 160 -15.15 3.06 -11.21
CA LEU A 160 -13.79 3.14 -11.73
C LEU A 160 -13.02 4.31 -11.13
N ALA A 161 -13.62 5.50 -11.12
CA ALA A 161 -13.00 6.68 -10.55
C ALA A 161 -12.72 6.49 -9.05
N SER A 162 -13.64 5.86 -8.31
CA SER A 162 -13.49 5.54 -6.90
C SER A 162 -12.42 4.47 -6.65
N ALA A 163 -12.30 3.48 -7.54
CA ALA A 163 -11.30 2.42 -7.46
C ALA A 163 -9.91 2.92 -7.82
N VAL A 164 -9.79 3.76 -8.86
CA VAL A 164 -8.55 4.47 -9.23
C VAL A 164 -8.14 5.40 -8.10
N ARG A 165 -9.08 6.20 -7.58
CA ARG A 165 -8.87 7.10 -6.45
C ARG A 165 -8.38 6.30 -5.24
N THR A 166 -9.03 5.20 -4.90
CA THR A 166 -8.66 4.32 -3.79
C THR A 166 -7.28 3.69 -4.03
N ALA A 167 -7.00 3.19 -5.22
CA ALA A 167 -5.71 2.63 -5.58
C ALA A 167 -4.59 3.67 -5.47
N VAL A 168 -4.82 4.89 -5.94
CA VAL A 168 -3.87 6.01 -5.80
C VAL A 168 -3.68 6.38 -4.32
N PHE A 169 -4.76 6.53 -3.54
CA PHE A 169 -4.64 6.86 -2.11
C PHE A 169 -3.97 5.75 -1.29
N ARG A 170 -4.15 4.48 -1.68
CA ARG A 170 -3.44 3.34 -1.08
C ARG A 170 -1.97 3.30 -1.49
N GLU A 171 -1.68 3.54 -2.77
CA GLU A 171 -0.33 3.56 -3.34
C GLU A 171 0.51 4.74 -2.80
N PHE A 172 -0.13 5.76 -2.24
CA PHE A 172 0.52 6.85 -1.52
C PHE A 172 0.52 6.71 0.00
N ASP A 173 0.28 5.50 0.50
CA ASP A 173 0.22 5.10 1.90
C ASP A 173 -0.55 6.09 2.78
N THR A 174 -1.86 6.09 2.54
CA THR A 174 -2.91 6.69 3.36
C THR A 174 -3.04 8.20 3.25
N THR A 175 -4.29 8.63 3.33
CA THR A 175 -4.82 10.00 3.25
C THR A 175 -3.76 11.04 3.63
N PRO A 176 -3.58 12.15 2.86
CA PRO A 176 -2.62 13.23 3.19
C PRO A 176 -2.94 13.99 4.49
N LEU A 177 -3.74 13.38 5.37
CA LEU A 177 -4.02 13.78 6.71
C LEU A 177 -2.87 13.34 7.63
N PRO A 178 -2.45 14.21 8.56
CA PRO A 178 -1.61 13.78 9.67
C PRO A 178 -2.26 12.62 10.42
N HIS A 179 -1.46 11.62 10.81
CA HIS A 179 -1.96 10.41 11.47
C HIS A 179 -2.72 10.70 12.76
N PHE A 180 -2.43 11.81 13.45
CA PHE A 180 -3.15 12.22 14.64
C PHE A 180 -4.54 12.80 14.34
N ILE A 181 -4.77 13.34 13.14
CA ILE A 181 -6.08 13.88 12.71
C ILE A 181 -6.96 12.78 12.14
N LYS A 182 -6.35 11.80 11.46
CA LYS A 182 -7.04 10.71 10.77
C LYS A 182 -8.13 10.03 11.62
N PRO A 183 -7.91 9.61 12.90
CA PRO A 183 -8.95 8.99 13.71
C PRO A 183 -10.20 9.85 13.89
N PHE A 184 -10.05 11.17 14.04
CA PHE A 184 -11.20 12.07 14.22
C PHE A 184 -12.05 12.17 12.97
N VAL A 185 -11.40 12.22 11.79
CA VAL A 185 -12.09 12.22 10.50
C VAL A 185 -12.77 10.88 10.24
N GLU A 186 -12.07 9.79 10.50
CA GLU A 186 -12.58 8.42 10.34
C GLU A 186 -13.79 8.15 11.25
N ILE A 187 -13.77 8.60 12.51
CA ILE A 187 -14.92 8.54 13.42
C ILE A 187 -16.08 9.41 12.91
N GLY A 188 -15.79 10.65 12.49
CA GLY A 188 -16.83 11.58 12.00
C GLY A 188 -17.53 11.07 10.73
N MET A 189 -16.80 10.39 9.85
CA MET A 189 -17.36 9.74 8.66
C MET A 189 -17.91 8.33 8.93
N ASN A 190 -17.65 7.79 10.12
CA ASN A 190 -17.86 6.39 10.47
C ASN A 190 -17.26 5.43 9.44
N GLU A 191 -16.09 5.74 8.88
CA GLU A 191 -15.47 4.97 7.81
C GLU A 191 -13.96 4.90 8.01
N ASN A 192 -13.43 3.68 7.97
CA ASN A 192 -12.00 3.46 7.93
C ASN A 192 -11.50 3.71 6.51
N LEU A 193 -10.71 4.76 6.32
CA LEU A 193 -10.26 5.22 5.00
C LEU A 193 -9.25 4.29 4.33
N TYR A 194 -8.69 3.33 5.07
CA TYR A 194 -7.81 2.31 4.50
C TYR A 194 -8.61 1.11 3.98
N PHE A 195 -9.49 0.59 4.82
CA PHE A 195 -10.31 -0.58 4.52
C PHE A 195 -11.56 -0.26 3.70
N ASN A 196 -11.96 1.01 3.58
CA ASN A 196 -13.26 1.48 3.08
C ASN A 196 -14.41 0.69 3.71
N LYS A 197 -14.38 0.59 5.04
CA LYS A 197 -15.36 -0.16 5.82
C LYS A 197 -15.87 0.68 6.97
N PRO A 198 -17.16 0.54 7.33
CA PRO A 198 -17.70 1.26 8.46
C PRO A 198 -17.02 0.84 9.77
N ILE A 199 -16.72 1.82 10.62
CA ILE A 199 -16.11 1.57 11.95
C ILE A 199 -17.18 1.02 12.89
N GLU A 200 -18.32 1.68 12.94
CA GLU A 200 -19.52 1.26 13.66
C GLU A 200 -20.49 0.59 12.69
N SER A 201 -20.99 -0.58 13.08
CA SER A 201 -22.06 -1.27 12.33
C SER A 201 -23.36 -0.47 12.35
N LYS A 202 -24.25 -0.69 11.37
CA LYS A 202 -25.57 -0.07 11.35
C LYS A 202 -26.36 -0.29 12.65
N GLY A 203 -26.24 -1.48 13.26
CA GLY A 203 -26.87 -1.78 14.55
C GLY A 203 -26.34 -0.91 15.69
N MET A 204 -25.04 -0.64 15.72
CA MET A 204 -24.42 0.24 16.72
C MET A 204 -24.83 1.70 16.57
N GLN A 205 -25.09 2.16 15.36
CA GLN A 205 -25.53 3.54 15.11
C GLN A 205 -26.89 3.86 15.77
N HIS A 206 -27.73 2.86 16.00
CA HIS A 206 -29.00 2.99 16.74
C HIS A 206 -28.83 3.07 18.26
N LEU A 207 -27.63 2.81 18.77
CA LEU A 207 -27.30 2.92 20.19
C LEU A 207 -26.76 4.33 20.49
N SER A 208 -26.94 4.76 21.74
CA SER A 208 -26.22 5.94 22.26
C SER A 208 -24.71 5.72 22.11
N PRO A 209 -23.90 6.77 21.88
CA PRO A 209 -22.44 6.62 21.71
C PRO A 209 -21.75 5.82 22.84
N GLU A 210 -22.29 5.87 24.06
CA GLU A 210 -21.84 5.07 25.22
C GLU A 210 -21.99 3.56 25.06
N ASN A 211 -23.03 3.16 24.33
CA ASN A 211 -23.44 1.77 24.15
C ASN A 211 -22.93 1.20 22.82
N ARG A 212 -22.21 1.98 22.01
CA ARG A 212 -21.52 1.53 20.77
C ARG A 212 -20.25 0.74 21.10
N LYS A 213 -20.39 -0.28 21.93
CA LYS A 213 -19.31 -1.15 22.40
C LYS A 213 -19.45 -2.53 21.77
N SER A 214 -18.32 -3.16 21.48
CA SER A 214 -18.26 -4.55 21.05
C SER A 214 -17.69 -5.42 22.18
N LEU A 215 -17.78 -6.74 22.04
CA LEU A 215 -17.11 -7.68 22.95
C LEU A 215 -15.58 -7.49 23.00
N TYR A 216 -14.99 -6.83 22.00
CA TYR A 216 -13.56 -6.56 21.92
C TYR A 216 -13.18 -5.14 22.40
N THR A 217 -14.16 -4.33 22.83
CA THR A 217 -13.90 -3.01 23.38
C THR A 217 -13.36 -3.17 24.81
N SER A 218 -12.13 -2.72 25.06
CA SER A 218 -11.53 -2.81 26.40
C SER A 218 -12.24 -1.90 27.41
N ASP A 219 -12.22 -2.28 28.68
CA ASP A 219 -12.78 -1.47 29.77
C ASP A 219 -12.16 -0.07 29.83
N THR A 220 -10.86 0.03 29.52
CA THR A 220 -10.15 1.31 29.41
C THR A 220 -10.70 2.19 28.28
N ALA A 221 -10.96 1.62 27.09
CA ALA A 221 -11.56 2.35 25.99
C ALA A 221 -13.01 2.76 26.31
N GLY A 222 -13.75 1.90 27.01
CA GLY A 222 -15.09 2.20 27.50
C GLY A 222 -15.12 3.35 28.52
N LEU A 223 -14.13 3.41 29.41
CA LEU A 223 -13.99 4.47 30.40
C LEU A 223 -13.61 5.82 29.75
N ILE A 224 -12.67 5.82 28.80
CA ILE A 224 -12.29 7.02 28.03
C ILE A 224 -13.48 7.56 27.23
N SER A 225 -14.27 6.67 26.60
CA SER A 225 -15.49 7.06 25.87
C SER A 225 -16.50 7.78 26.78
N GLY A 226 -16.70 7.29 28.01
CA GLY A 226 -17.57 7.96 28.99
C GLY A 226 -17.05 9.32 29.48
N VAL A 227 -15.73 9.50 29.56
CA VAL A 227 -15.12 10.78 29.93
C VAL A 227 -15.24 11.81 28.80
N LEU A 228 -15.00 11.40 27.55
CA LEU A 228 -15.00 12.28 26.39
C LEU A 228 -16.38 12.91 26.07
N GLN A 229 -17.47 12.32 26.55
CA GLN A 229 -18.83 12.85 26.36
C GLN A 229 -19.19 14.02 27.26
N ASN A 230 -18.47 14.19 28.38
CA ASN A 230 -18.66 15.33 29.29
C ASN A 230 -17.85 16.55 28.86
N ILE A 231 -17.10 16.43 27.76
CA ILE A 231 -16.38 17.53 27.13
C ILE A 231 -17.28 18.02 25.98
N PRO A 232 -17.70 19.30 25.98
CA PRO A 232 -18.65 19.86 25.01
C PRO A 232 -18.12 19.89 23.58
#